data_AF-A0A090RI47-F1
#
_entry.id   AF-A0A090RI47-F1
#
_cell.length_a   1.000
_cell.length_b   1.000
_cell.length_c   1.000
_cell.angle_alpha   90.00
_cell.angle_beta   90.00
_cell.angle_gamma   90.00
#
_symmetry.space_group_name_H-M   'P 1'
#
loop_
_entity.id
_entity.type
_entity.pdbx_description
1 polymer ?
#
loop_
_entity_poly.entity_id
_entity_poly.type
_entity_poly.pdbx_seq_one_letter_code
_entity_poly.pdbx_strand_id
1 'polypeptide(L)'
;MALSGYALTLLEASWVTIQLSFASVAVGLALAVLFAGGEMSRYRVIAWPTTALVTVLRGLPELLIVLFIFFGSTQVLFMITGEFIELSPFISG
;
A
#
# COMPACT_ATOMS: atom_id res chain seq x y z
N MET A 1 7.32 -24.95 -28.37
CA MET A 1 8.10 -23.69 -28.27
C MET A 1 7.32 -22.54 -27.64
N ALA A 2 5.97 -22.51 -27.68
CA ALA A 2 5.17 -21.45 -27.03
C ALA A 2 4.92 -21.63 -25.51
N LEU A 3 4.92 -22.86 -24.99
CA LEU A 3 4.64 -23.13 -23.57
C LEU A 3 5.83 -22.87 -22.63
N SER A 4 7.08 -22.96 -23.12
CA SER A 4 8.27 -22.77 -22.30
C SER A 4 8.42 -21.31 -21.84
N GLY A 5 8.10 -20.35 -22.71
CA GLY A 5 8.12 -18.92 -22.35
C GLY A 5 7.02 -18.54 -21.36
N TYR A 6 5.80 -19.06 -21.54
CA TYR A 6 4.67 -18.73 -20.66
C TYR A 6 4.83 -19.29 -19.24
N ALA A 7 5.35 -20.51 -19.10
CA ALA A 7 5.62 -21.10 -17.78
C ALA A 7 6.66 -20.29 -17.00
N LEU A 8 7.70 -19.80 -17.68
CA LEU A 8 8.71 -18.92 -17.10
C LEU A 8 8.11 -17.57 -16.66
N THR A 9 7.29 -16.93 -17.49
CA THR A 9 6.63 -15.66 -17.12
C THR A 9 5.65 -15.83 -15.96
N LEU A 10 4.94 -16.96 -15.88
CA LEU A 10 4.07 -17.24 -14.74
C LEU A 10 4.86 -17.50 -13.47
N LEU A 11 6.01 -18.18 -13.57
CA LEU A 11 6.90 -18.40 -12.43
C LEU A 11 7.46 -17.08 -11.91
N GLU A 12 7.87 -16.18 -12.81
CA GLU A 12 8.35 -14.85 -12.47
C GLU A 12 7.24 -13.99 -11.82
N ALA A 13 6.04 -13.97 -12.39
CA ALA A 13 4.91 -13.26 -11.80
C ALA A 13 4.55 -13.81 -10.42
N SER A 14 4.55 -15.14 -10.25
CA SER A 14 4.31 -15.80 -8.95
C SER A 14 5.38 -15.41 -7.94
N TRP A 15 6.63 -15.32 -8.37
CA TRP A 15 7.73 -14.89 -7.52
C TRP A 15 7.55 -13.46 -7.02
N VAL A 16 7.14 -12.54 -7.89
CA VAL A 16 6.80 -11.16 -7.50
C VAL A 16 5.63 -11.13 -6.51
N THR A 17 4.58 -11.93 -6.71
CA THR A 17 3.46 -12.03 -5.75
C THR A 17 3.92 -12.49 -4.37
N ILE A 18 4.84 -13.46 -4.30
CA ILE A 18 5.40 -13.93 -3.03
C ILE A 18 6.18 -12.82 -2.33
N GLN A 19 7.09 -12.16 -3.06
CA GLN A 19 7.90 -11.06 -2.53
C GLN A 19 7.01 -9.93 -2.00
N LEU A 20 6.02 -9.53 -2.80
CA LEU A 20 5.05 -8.50 -2.46
C LEU A 20 4.24 -8.91 -1.22
N SER A 21 3.73 -10.14 -1.17
CA SER A 21 2.94 -10.63 -0.04
C SER A 21 3.72 -10.56 1.29
N PHE A 22 4.98 -10.97 1.29
CA PHE A 22 5.82 -10.88 2.49
C PHE A 22 6.12 -9.43 2.88
N ALA A 23 6.44 -8.58 1.91
CA ALA A 23 6.70 -7.16 2.16
C ALA A 23 5.46 -6.43 2.69
N SER A 24 4.31 -6.57 2.02
CA SER A 24 3.05 -5.92 2.41
C SER A 24 2.53 -6.43 3.75
N VAL A 25 2.71 -7.72 4.10
CA VAL A 25 2.35 -8.23 5.44
C VAL A 25 3.26 -7.64 6.51
N ALA A 26 4.58 -7.58 6.30
CA ALA A 26 5.50 -7.02 7.28
C ALA A 26 5.21 -5.54 7.55
N VAL A 27 5.03 -4.74 6.49
CA VAL A 27 4.71 -3.31 6.60
C VAL A 27 3.30 -3.10 7.15
N GLY A 28 2.32 -3.84 6.64
CA GLY A 28 0.92 -3.77 7.07
C GLY A 28 0.75 -4.13 8.55
N LEU A 29 1.49 -5.12 9.04
CA LEU A 29 1.48 -5.49 10.46
C LEU A 29 2.07 -4.37 11.33
N ALA A 30 3.21 -3.79 10.93
CA ALA A 30 3.82 -2.69 11.66
C ALA A 30 2.87 -1.49 11.77
N LEU A 31 2.23 -1.11 10.65
CA LEU A 31 1.24 -0.04 10.61
C LEU A 31 -0.02 -0.38 11.43
N ALA A 32 -0.51 -1.62 11.35
CA ALA A 32 -1.68 -2.06 12.11
C ALA A 32 -1.44 -1.95 13.63
N VAL A 33 -0.25 -2.34 14.11
CA VAL A 33 0.13 -2.21 15.53
C VAL A 33 0.19 -0.75 15.95
N LEU A 34 0.75 0.13 15.11
CA LEU A 34 0.80 1.57 15.37
C LEU A 34 -0.60 2.19 15.46
N PHE A 35 -1.47 1.88 14.50
CA PHE A 35 -2.85 2.39 14.49
C PHE A 35 -3.68 1.83 15.65
N ALA A 36 -3.56 0.55 15.97
CA ALA A 36 -4.21 -0.05 17.12
C ALA A 36 -3.73 0.58 18.43
N GLY A 37 -2.43 0.83 18.56
CA GLY A 37 -1.87 1.54 19.72
C GLY A 37 -2.38 2.98 19.84
N GLY A 38 -2.54 3.68 18.72
CA GLY A 38 -3.12 5.02 18.67
C GLY A 38 -4.60 5.06 19.06
N GLU A 39 -5.38 4.07 18.61
CA GLU A 39 -6.81 3.92 18.97
C GLU A 39 -7.00 3.60 20.46
N MET A 40 -6.12 2.78 21.05
CA MET A 40 -6.14 2.46 22.48
C MET A 40 -5.57 3.57 23.39
N SER A 41 -5.11 4.69 22.81
CA SER A 41 -4.55 5.80 23.58
C SER A 41 -5.60 6.43 24.50
N ARG A 42 -5.22 6.63 25.78
CA ARG A 42 -6.08 7.25 26.81
C ARG A 42 -6.47 8.70 26.45
N TYR A 43 -5.70 9.35 25.57
CA TYR A 43 -5.96 10.70 25.10
C TYR A 43 -6.96 10.68 23.95
N ARG A 44 -8.22 11.05 24.23
CA ARG A 44 -9.31 11.17 23.23
C ARG A 44 -8.94 12.01 22.00
N VAL A 45 -8.05 12.98 22.15
CA VAL A 45 -7.57 13.86 21.06
C VAL A 45 -6.70 13.10 20.05
N ILE A 46 -6.01 12.03 20.45
CA ILE A 46 -5.19 11.19 19.55
C ILE A 46 -6.00 9.99 19.06
N ALA A 47 -6.79 9.39 19.95
CA ALA A 47 -7.62 8.24 19.61
C ALA A 47 -8.66 8.59 18.53
N TRP A 48 -9.40 9.71 18.68
CA TRP A 48 -10.47 10.08 17.74
C TRP A 48 -10.02 10.27 16.28
N PRO A 49 -8.97 11.06 15.96
CA PRO A 49 -8.50 11.18 14.59
C PRO A 49 -7.91 9.86 14.06
N THR A 50 -7.24 9.07 14.90
CA THR A 50 -6.71 7.77 14.50
C THR A 50 -7.83 6.79 14.13
N THR A 51 -8.86 6.67 14.97
CA THR A 51 -10.04 5.85 14.70
C THR A 51 -10.76 6.32 13.45
N ALA A 52 -10.94 7.64 13.28
CA ALA A 52 -11.58 8.20 12.09
C ALA A 52 -10.81 7.85 10.81
N LEU A 53 -9.48 8.02 10.82
CA LEU A 53 -8.61 7.67 9.70
C LEU A 53 -8.72 6.18 9.35
N VAL A 54 -8.56 5.29 10.33
CA VAL A 54 -8.67 3.83 10.12
C VAL A 54 -10.06 3.43 9.62
N THR A 55 -11.11 4.07 10.16
CA THR A 55 -12.50 3.80 9.74
C THR A 55 -12.73 4.22 8.29
N VAL A 56 -12.23 5.38 7.87
CA VAL A 56 -12.32 5.82 6.46
C VAL A 56 -11.54 4.89 5.55
N LEU A 57 -10.30 4.55 5.91
CA LEU A 57 -9.48 3.63 5.12
C LEU A 57 -10.15 2.26 4.94
N ARG A 58 -10.81 1.73 5.98
CA ARG A 58 -11.54 0.46 5.90
C ARG A 58 -12.92 0.57 5.24
N GLY A 59 -13.49 1.78 5.16
CA GLY A 59 -14.76 2.06 4.50
C GLY A 59 -14.62 2.28 2.99
N LEU A 60 -13.41 2.54 2.50
CA LEU A 60 -13.12 2.67 1.08
C LEU A 60 -12.94 1.29 0.41
N PRO A 61 -13.42 1.12 -0.83
CA PRO A 61 -13.04 -0.03 -1.66
C PRO A 61 -11.52 -0.13 -1.79
N GLU A 62 -10.98 -1.34 -1.72
CA GLU A 62 -9.53 -1.57 -1.80
C GLU A 62 -8.91 -0.97 -3.06
N LEU A 63 -9.62 -1.09 -4.19
CA LEU A 63 -9.17 -0.56 -5.47
C LEU A 63 -9.06 0.97 -5.44
N LEU A 64 -9.95 1.67 -4.74
CA LEU A 64 -9.85 3.13 -4.61
C LEU A 64 -8.61 3.54 -3.83
N ILE A 65 -8.24 2.77 -2.80
CA ILE A 65 -7.02 3.03 -2.01
C ILE A 65 -5.79 2.83 -2.88
N VAL A 66 -5.73 1.73 -3.64
CA VAL A 66 -4.61 1.45 -4.55
C VAL A 66 -4.48 2.55 -5.60
N LEU A 67 -5.60 2.97 -6.23
CA LEU A 67 -5.59 4.05 -7.22
C LEU A 67 -5.22 5.39 -6.59
N PHE A 68 -5.69 5.68 -5.37
CA PHE A 68 -5.34 6.88 -4.64
C PHE A 68 -3.85 6.94 -4.31
N ILE A 69 -3.25 5.83 -3.87
CA ILE A 69 -1.82 5.76 -3.63
C ILE A 69 -1.07 5.92 -4.95
N PHE A 70 -1.42 5.16 -5.99
CA PHE A 70 -0.73 5.20 -7.28
C PHE A 70 -0.76 6.59 -7.95
N PHE A 71 -1.94 7.19 -8.09
CA PHE A 71 -2.07 8.51 -8.75
C PHE A 71 -1.80 9.68 -7.80
N GLY A 72 -2.17 9.55 -6.53
CA GLY A 72 -1.97 10.61 -5.54
C GLY A 72 -0.50 10.79 -5.18
N SER A 73 0.25 9.70 -4.97
CA SER A 73 1.68 9.79 -4.62
C SER A 73 2.51 10.37 -5.76
N THR A 74 2.25 9.97 -7.01
CA THR A 74 2.93 10.53 -8.19
C THR A 74 2.67 12.03 -8.32
N GLN A 75 1.43 12.48 -8.10
CA GLN A 75 1.09 13.91 -8.10
C GLN A 75 1.78 14.69 -6.97
N VAL A 76 1.80 14.14 -5.75
CA VAL A 76 2.47 14.79 -4.60
C VAL A 76 3.98 14.86 -4.82
N LEU A 77 4.60 13.78 -5.30
CA LEU A 77 6.03 13.76 -5.65
C LEU A 77 6.36 14.75 -6.75
N PHE A 78 5.51 14.87 -7.77
CA PHE A 78 5.66 15.87 -8.81
C PHE A 78 5.60 17.30 -8.26
N MET A 79 4.67 17.59 -7.35
CA MET A 79 4.57 18.92 -6.73
C MET A 79 5.80 19.27 -5.87
N ILE A 80 6.41 18.27 -5.22
CA ILE A 80 7.56 18.49 -4.32
C ILE A 80 8.88 18.55 -5.13
N THR A 81 9.05 17.66 -6.11
CA THR A 81 10.32 17.46 -6.82
C THR A 81 10.37 18.20 -8.17
N GLY A 82 9.22 18.51 -8.77
CA GLY A 82 9.13 19.09 -10.11
C GLY A 82 9.35 18.09 -11.25
N GLU A 83 9.70 16.84 -10.93
CA GLU A 83 9.90 15.74 -11.89
C GLU A 83 8.80 14.68 -11.76
N PHE A 84 8.39 14.14 -12.90
CA PHE A 84 7.40 13.08 -12.95
C PHE A 84 8.09 11.74 -12.70
N ILE A 85 8.03 11.25 -11.46
CA ILE A 85 8.57 9.94 -11.07
C ILE A 85 7.49 8.90 -11.32
N GLU A 86 7.72 8.01 -12.28
CA GLU A 86 6.88 6.83 -12.48
C GLU A 86 7.16 5.81 -11.36
N LEU A 87 6.27 5.75 -10.37
CA LEU A 87 6.35 4.75 -9.31
C LEU A 87 6.00 3.37 -9.87
N SER A 88 6.85 2.38 -9.61
CA SER A 88 6.56 1.01 -10.01
C SER A 88 5.40 0.43 -9.17
N PRO A 89 4.60 -0.50 -9.72
CA PRO A 89 3.50 -1.13 -9.00
C PRO A 89 3.93 -1.82 -7.70
N PHE A 90 5.17 -2.32 -7.64
CA PHE A 90 5.75 -2.96 -6.46
C PHE A 90 6.10 -1.98 -5.33
N ILE A 91 6.44 -0.73 -5.64
CA ILE A 91 6.71 0.29 -4.60
C ILE A 91 5.41 0.99 -4.16
N SER A 92 4.38 0.93 -5.00
CA SER A 92 3.10 1.60 -4.76
C SER A 92 2.12 0.79 -3.89
N GLY A 93 2.43 -0.47 -3.56
CA GLY A 93 1.58 -1.38 -2.78
C GLY A 93 2.37 -2.42 -2.01
#